data_AF-A0ABD5XLD4-F1
#
_entry.id   AF-A0ABD5XLD4-F1
#
_cell.length_a   1.000
_cell.length_b   1.000
_cell.length_c   1.000
_cell.angle_alpha   90.00
_cell.angle_beta   90.00
_cell.angle_gamma   90.00
#
_symmetry.space_group_name_H-M   'P 1'
#
loop_
_entity.id
_entity.type
_entity.pdbx_description
1 polymer ?
#
loop_
_entity_poly.entity_id
_entity_poly.type
_entity_poly.pdbx_seq_one_letter_code
_entity_poly.pdbx_strand_id
1 'polypeptide(L)'
;MNPRHARYPFFAAAREAVRESGVDLAALVAEGDPAVERGRERIERALTEGTVDPADPREWSDRDNLLSYPVARILVSLLDSHAAVEKYAEAEARTAYRRFTEDLERDPDARPDPARVDRDDLLREFDLDGAVRVEDPKPGQPAGKWLWLGVGAYLSYVDPKWGDDWRLVNRELVAGEVRTEREELYRLLREAVGDRVAEGSRSRA
;
A
#
# COMPACT_ATOMS: atom_id res chain seq x y z
N MET A 1 9.66 17.11 3.97
CA MET A 1 8.40 16.44 3.58
C MET A 1 7.96 15.54 4.72
N ASN A 2 6.68 15.17 4.81
CA ASN A 2 6.17 14.30 5.89
C ASN A 2 6.72 12.87 5.74
N PRO A 3 7.38 12.27 6.76
CA PRO A 3 7.92 10.91 6.71
C PRO A 3 6.88 9.85 6.34
N ARG A 4 5.62 10.02 6.78
CA ARG A 4 4.51 9.12 6.43
C ARG A 4 4.25 9.10 4.93
N HIS A 5 4.33 10.24 4.26
CA HIS A 5 4.15 10.33 2.81
C HIS A 5 5.28 9.60 2.07
N ALA A 6 6.51 9.67 2.56
CA ALA A 6 7.63 8.93 1.99
C ALA A 6 7.48 7.41 2.17
N ARG A 7 6.97 6.97 3.33
CA ARG A 7 6.71 5.55 3.62
C ARG A 7 5.53 4.98 2.82
N TYR A 8 4.48 5.78 2.60
CA TYR A 8 3.26 5.40 1.89
C TYR A 8 2.93 6.38 0.74
N PRO A 9 3.74 6.42 -0.32
CA PRO A 9 3.66 7.47 -1.35
C PRO A 9 2.44 7.34 -2.28
N PHE A 10 1.76 6.19 -2.23
CA PHE A 10 0.51 5.93 -2.96
C PHE A 10 -0.73 6.41 -2.21
N PHE A 11 -0.59 6.85 -0.95
CA PHE A 11 -1.72 7.41 -0.20
C PHE A 11 -2.24 8.70 -0.84
N ALA A 12 -3.54 8.96 -0.72
CA ALA A 12 -4.18 10.16 -1.25
C ALA A 12 -3.50 11.44 -0.72
N ALA A 13 -3.23 11.49 0.58
CA ALA A 13 -2.54 12.62 1.22
C ALA A 13 -1.10 12.83 0.71
N ALA A 14 -0.37 11.75 0.42
CA ALA A 14 0.97 11.84 -0.14
C ALA A 14 0.95 12.42 -1.57
N ARG A 15 -0.01 11.94 -2.39
CA ARG A 15 -0.22 12.44 -3.75
C ARG A 15 -0.66 13.91 -3.77
N GLU A 16 -1.49 14.32 -2.83
CA GLU A 16 -1.90 15.73 -2.66
C GLU A 16 -0.69 16.60 -2.32
N ALA A 17 0.11 16.19 -1.33
CA ALA A 17 1.28 16.93 -0.91
C ALA A 17 2.30 17.13 -2.06
N VAL A 18 2.48 16.13 -2.93
CA VAL A 18 3.32 16.28 -4.13
C VAL A 18 2.71 17.30 -5.10
N ARG A 19 1.40 17.25 -5.34
CA ARG A 19 0.71 18.19 -6.24
C ARG A 19 0.80 19.63 -5.74
N GLU A 20 0.54 19.84 -4.45
CA GLU A 20 0.61 21.15 -3.81
C GLU A 20 2.04 21.71 -3.73
N SER A 21 3.06 20.83 -3.70
CA SER A 21 4.45 21.27 -3.70
C SER A 21 4.89 21.97 -4.98
N GLY A 22 4.13 21.83 -6.08
CA GLY A 22 4.45 22.46 -7.36
C GLY A 22 5.72 21.92 -8.04
N VAL A 23 6.23 20.77 -7.59
CA VAL A 23 7.43 20.14 -8.16
C VAL A 23 7.18 19.71 -9.60
N ASP A 24 8.00 20.20 -10.52
CA ASP A 24 8.01 19.75 -11.92
C ASP A 24 8.88 18.51 -12.08
N LEU A 25 8.24 17.37 -12.35
CA LEU A 25 8.91 16.09 -12.57
C LEU A 25 9.84 16.11 -13.80
N ALA A 26 9.55 16.92 -14.82
CA ALA A 26 10.42 17.04 -15.99
C ALA A 26 11.72 17.77 -15.63
N ALA A 27 11.64 18.82 -14.80
CA ALA A 27 12.81 19.52 -14.28
C ALA A 27 13.69 18.59 -13.44
N LEU A 28 13.10 17.75 -12.58
CA LEU A 28 13.86 16.76 -11.79
C LEU A 28 14.75 15.88 -12.67
N VAL A 29 14.21 15.41 -13.81
CA VAL A 29 14.97 14.58 -14.77
C VAL A 29 16.05 15.38 -15.48
N ALA A 30 15.75 16.60 -15.91
CA ALA A 30 16.70 17.45 -16.62
C ALA A 30 17.90 17.86 -15.74
N GLU A 31 17.67 18.04 -14.44
CA GLU A 31 18.66 18.51 -13.48
C GLU A 31 19.41 17.37 -12.77
N GLY A 32 19.01 16.11 -13.00
CA GLY A 32 19.62 14.95 -12.33
C GLY A 32 19.32 14.91 -10.83
N ASP A 33 18.09 15.26 -10.44
CA ASP A 33 17.66 15.27 -9.03
C ASP A 33 17.78 13.85 -8.41
N PRO A 34 18.22 13.72 -7.15
CA PRO A 34 18.34 12.43 -6.46
C PRO A 34 17.08 11.55 -6.48
N ALA A 35 15.89 12.16 -6.54
CA ALA A 35 14.62 11.43 -6.66
C ALA A 35 14.55 10.57 -7.93
N VAL A 36 15.25 10.95 -9.00
CA VAL A 36 15.29 10.21 -10.27
C VAL A 36 16.09 8.93 -10.13
N GLU A 37 17.30 9.02 -9.55
CA GLU A 37 18.13 7.85 -9.27
C GLU A 37 17.45 6.92 -8.28
N ARG A 38 16.83 7.47 -7.23
CA ARG A 38 16.00 6.68 -6.31
C ARG A 38 14.85 5.99 -7.01
N GLY A 39 14.20 6.67 -7.97
CA GLY A 39 13.11 6.11 -8.78
C GLY A 39 13.56 4.96 -9.68
N ARG A 40 14.78 5.05 -10.25
CA ARG A 40 15.41 3.97 -11.01
C ARG A 40 15.72 2.77 -10.14
N GLU A 41 16.38 2.99 -9.00
CA GLU A 41 16.67 1.95 -8.01
C GLU A 41 15.38 1.25 -7.56
N ARG A 42 14.32 2.03 -7.32
CA ARG A 42 13.00 1.52 -6.95
C ARG A 42 12.46 0.52 -7.98
N ILE A 43 12.54 0.84 -9.26
CA ILE A 43 12.08 -0.03 -10.34
C ILE A 43 12.99 -1.25 -10.46
N GLU A 44 14.30 -1.06 -10.46
CA GLU A 44 15.26 -2.15 -10.59
C GLU A 44 15.02 -3.19 -9.51
N ARG A 45 14.97 -2.78 -8.24
CA ARG A 45 14.72 -3.67 -7.10
C ARG A 45 13.32 -4.29 -7.15
N ALA A 46 12.32 -3.57 -7.63
CA ALA A 46 10.99 -4.16 -7.83
C ALA A 46 11.00 -5.30 -8.86
N LEU A 47 11.73 -5.13 -9.96
CA LEU A 47 11.78 -6.09 -11.05
C LEU A 47 12.70 -7.29 -10.77
N THR A 48 13.74 -7.10 -9.96
CA THR A 48 14.76 -8.13 -9.65
C THR A 48 14.58 -8.78 -8.28
N GLU A 49 14.27 -7.99 -7.25
CA GLU A 49 14.20 -8.44 -5.85
C GLU A 49 12.76 -8.51 -5.31
N GLY A 50 11.78 -7.90 -6.01
CA GLY A 50 10.39 -7.87 -5.57
C GLY A 50 10.12 -6.95 -4.37
N THR A 51 10.97 -5.95 -4.15
CA THR A 51 10.81 -4.91 -3.11
C THR A 51 11.13 -3.53 -3.67
N VAL A 52 10.52 -2.50 -3.10
CA VAL A 52 10.81 -1.09 -3.42
C VAL A 52 11.60 -0.37 -2.33
N ASP A 53 12.02 -1.06 -1.27
CA ASP A 53 12.94 -0.48 -0.29
C ASP A 53 14.26 -0.10 -0.96
N PRO A 54 14.91 0.99 -0.54
CA PRO A 54 16.28 1.26 -0.97
C PRO A 54 17.25 0.23 -0.39
N ALA A 55 18.38 0.02 -1.06
CA ALA A 55 19.47 -0.80 -0.58
C ALA A 55 20.08 -0.23 0.71
N ASP A 56 20.30 1.09 0.77
CA ASP A 56 20.61 1.82 2.00
C ASP A 56 19.51 2.87 2.30
N PRO A 57 18.70 2.68 3.36
CA PRO A 57 17.70 3.66 3.78
C PRO A 57 18.26 5.04 4.12
N ARG A 58 19.57 5.17 4.41
CA ARG A 58 20.20 6.44 4.80
C ARG A 58 20.66 7.28 3.61
N GLU A 59 20.71 6.70 2.42
CA GLU A 59 21.16 7.37 1.20
C GLU A 59 20.13 8.40 0.71
N TRP A 60 18.85 8.20 1.05
CA TRP A 60 17.75 8.95 0.45
C TRP A 60 16.95 9.72 1.50
N SER A 61 16.70 11.00 1.24
CA SER A 61 15.83 11.81 2.11
C SER A 61 14.36 11.40 1.98
N ASP A 62 13.50 11.86 2.90
CA ASP A 62 12.05 11.68 2.77
C ASP A 62 11.51 12.34 1.49
N ARG A 63 12.13 13.43 1.03
CA ARG A 63 11.76 14.08 -0.24
C ARG A 63 12.05 13.16 -1.41
N ASP A 64 13.26 12.59 -1.46
CA ASP A 64 13.69 11.74 -2.57
C ASP A 64 12.87 10.45 -2.57
N ASN A 65 12.62 9.87 -1.41
CA ASN A 65 11.73 8.73 -1.25
C ASN A 65 10.30 9.02 -1.71
N LEU A 66 9.71 10.19 -1.37
CA LEU A 66 8.38 10.55 -1.84
C LEU A 66 8.34 10.81 -3.35
N LEU A 67 9.25 11.63 -3.88
CA LEU A 67 9.28 12.01 -5.30
C LEU A 67 9.74 10.87 -6.23
N SER A 68 10.48 9.89 -5.71
CA SER A 68 10.84 8.70 -6.49
C SER A 68 9.65 7.87 -6.93
N TYR A 69 8.54 7.91 -6.19
CA TYR A 69 7.33 7.16 -6.54
C TYR A 69 6.70 7.64 -7.86
N PRO A 70 6.31 8.92 -8.03
CA PRO A 70 5.78 9.39 -9.31
C PRO A 70 6.79 9.27 -10.45
N VAL A 71 8.11 9.44 -10.18
CA VAL A 71 9.14 9.20 -11.21
C VAL A 71 9.15 7.73 -11.65
N ALA A 72 9.18 6.78 -10.70
CA ALA A 72 9.13 5.35 -10.98
C ALA A 72 7.87 4.96 -11.76
N ARG A 73 6.71 5.53 -11.44
CA ARG A 73 5.47 5.26 -12.20
C ARG A 73 5.54 5.73 -13.64
N ILE A 74 6.12 6.89 -13.90
CA ILE A 74 6.32 7.37 -15.27
C ILE A 74 7.27 6.42 -15.99
N LEU A 75 8.43 6.14 -15.40
CA LEU A 75 9.44 5.27 -15.99
C LEU A 75 8.90 3.86 -16.29
N VAL A 76 8.15 3.24 -15.37
CA VAL A 76 7.56 1.90 -15.61
C VAL A 76 6.47 1.93 -16.68
N SER A 77 5.68 3.02 -16.77
CA SER A 77 4.70 3.18 -17.86
C SER A 77 5.37 3.31 -19.24
N LEU A 78 6.56 3.90 -19.29
CA LEU A 78 7.34 4.04 -20.53
C LEU A 78 7.98 2.72 -21.01
N LEU A 79 8.07 1.70 -20.14
CA LEU A 79 8.54 0.37 -20.54
C LEU A 79 7.54 -0.37 -21.44
N ASP A 80 6.29 0.11 -21.53
CA ASP A 80 5.20 -0.47 -22.32
C ASP A 80 5.05 -1.99 -22.14
N SER A 81 5.21 -2.44 -20.89
CA SER A 81 5.22 -3.85 -20.53
C SER A 81 4.26 -4.11 -19.38
N HIS A 82 3.16 -4.81 -19.68
CA HIS A 82 2.18 -5.20 -18.68
C HIS A 82 2.82 -5.94 -17.51
N ALA A 83 3.71 -6.88 -17.80
CA ALA A 83 4.42 -7.65 -16.79
C ALA A 83 5.33 -6.78 -15.91
N ALA A 84 5.93 -5.71 -16.45
CA ALA A 84 6.73 -4.78 -15.67
C ALA A 84 5.86 -3.94 -14.71
N VAL A 85 4.71 -3.45 -15.20
CA VAL A 85 3.74 -2.73 -14.37
C VAL A 85 3.20 -3.63 -13.25
N GLU A 86 2.82 -4.87 -13.57
CA GLU A 86 2.35 -5.84 -12.57
C GLU A 86 3.42 -6.16 -11.53
N LYS A 87 4.66 -6.45 -11.94
CA LYS A 87 5.76 -6.71 -11.00
C LYS A 87 6.05 -5.51 -10.10
N TYR A 88 6.03 -4.29 -10.65
CA TYR A 88 6.23 -3.08 -9.87
C TYR A 88 5.10 -2.86 -8.85
N ALA A 89 3.85 -3.01 -9.29
CA ALA A 89 2.68 -2.89 -8.41
C ALA A 89 2.69 -3.95 -7.30
N GLU A 90 3.05 -5.20 -7.62
CA GLU A 90 3.18 -6.26 -6.63
C GLU A 90 4.30 -5.98 -5.62
N ALA A 91 5.45 -5.47 -6.08
CA ALA A 91 6.55 -5.10 -5.19
C ALA A 91 6.15 -3.97 -4.22
N GLU A 92 5.49 -2.93 -4.72
CA GLU A 92 4.92 -1.85 -3.88
C GLU A 92 3.93 -2.39 -2.87
N ALA A 93 3.00 -3.26 -3.30
CA ALA A 93 2.00 -3.88 -2.44
C ALA A 93 2.63 -4.76 -1.34
N ARG A 94 3.63 -5.59 -1.69
CA ARG A 94 4.36 -6.43 -0.72
C ARG A 94 5.13 -5.59 0.29
N THR A 95 5.84 -4.56 -0.17
CA THR A 95 6.58 -3.65 0.73
C THR A 95 5.62 -2.89 1.64
N ALA A 96 4.49 -2.40 1.11
CA ALA A 96 3.44 -1.77 1.90
C ALA A 96 2.86 -2.71 2.97
N TYR A 97 2.51 -3.94 2.58
CA TYR A 97 1.99 -4.97 3.49
C TYR A 97 2.90 -5.19 4.69
N ARG A 98 4.20 -5.39 4.44
CA ARG A 98 5.16 -5.56 5.52
C ARG A 98 5.21 -4.31 6.41
N ARG A 99 5.30 -3.11 5.82
CA ARG A 99 5.39 -1.84 6.59
C ARG A 99 4.17 -1.59 7.47
N PHE A 100 2.95 -1.74 6.92
CA PHE A 100 1.76 -1.48 7.73
C PHE A 100 1.51 -2.59 8.75
N THR A 101 1.90 -3.84 8.48
CA THR A 101 1.83 -4.91 9.49
C THR A 101 2.78 -4.61 10.64
N GLU A 102 4.03 -4.25 10.35
CA GLU A 102 5.00 -3.80 11.37
C GLU A 102 4.49 -2.59 12.16
N ASP A 103 3.84 -1.63 11.51
CA ASP A 103 3.25 -0.46 12.17
C ASP A 103 2.12 -0.84 13.13
N LEU A 104 1.23 -1.75 12.72
CA LEU A 104 0.09 -2.20 13.51
C LEU A 104 0.48 -3.11 14.67
N GLU A 105 1.54 -3.92 14.50
CA GLU A 105 2.03 -4.87 15.51
C GLU A 105 3.07 -4.25 16.45
N ARG A 106 3.49 -3.01 16.19
CA ARG A 106 4.47 -2.32 17.02
C ARG A 106 4.00 -2.17 18.46
N ASP A 107 4.93 -2.40 19.39
CA ASP A 107 4.73 -2.18 20.82
C ASP A 107 4.22 -0.74 21.08
N PRO A 108 3.07 -0.57 21.76
CA PRO A 108 2.54 0.74 22.14
C PRO A 108 3.52 1.59 22.95
N ASP A 109 4.41 0.96 23.72
CA ASP A 109 5.42 1.64 24.54
C ASP A 109 6.71 1.97 23.75
N ALA A 110 6.79 1.55 22.48
CA ALA A 110 7.92 1.90 21.63
C ALA A 110 7.99 3.41 21.35
N ARG A 111 9.20 3.88 21.01
CA ARG A 111 9.40 5.27 20.61
C ARG A 111 8.45 5.65 19.47
N PRO A 112 7.78 6.82 19.55
CA PRO A 112 6.91 7.32 18.49
C PRO A 112 7.63 7.37 17.15
N ASP A 113 6.97 6.86 16.12
CA ASP A 113 7.43 6.88 14.74
C ASP A 113 6.48 7.76 13.92
N PRO A 114 6.91 8.93 13.43
CA PRO A 114 6.04 9.83 12.68
C PRO A 114 5.59 9.27 11.32
N ALA A 115 6.28 8.24 10.80
CA ALA A 115 5.89 7.58 9.56
C ALA A 115 4.83 6.50 9.77
N ARG A 116 4.57 6.11 11.03
CA ARG A 116 3.62 5.05 11.38
C ARG A 116 2.20 5.40 10.99
N VAL A 117 1.47 4.41 10.50
CA VAL A 117 0.01 4.44 10.32
C VAL A 117 -0.66 3.52 11.34
N ASP A 118 -1.88 3.85 11.73
CA ASP A 118 -2.73 2.93 12.48
C ASP A 118 -3.78 2.30 11.56
N ARG A 119 -4.64 1.46 12.15
CA ARG A 119 -5.67 0.74 11.39
C ARG A 119 -6.69 1.70 10.80
N ASP A 120 -7.06 2.73 11.53
CA ASP A 120 -8.12 3.65 11.10
C ASP A 120 -7.61 4.54 9.96
N ASP A 121 -6.32 4.90 9.96
CA ASP A 121 -5.64 5.53 8.83
C ASP A 121 -5.71 4.66 7.56
N LEU A 122 -5.44 3.36 7.66
CA LEU A 122 -5.52 2.43 6.52
C LEU A 122 -6.96 2.24 6.04
N LEU A 123 -7.90 2.02 6.96
CA LEU A 123 -9.30 1.82 6.60
C LEU A 123 -9.86 3.05 5.89
N ARG A 124 -9.53 4.26 6.35
CA ARG A 124 -9.94 5.50 5.70
C ARG A 124 -9.31 5.66 4.31
N GLU A 125 -8.03 5.33 4.17
CA GLU A 125 -7.31 5.45 2.89
C GLU A 125 -7.83 4.51 1.79
N PHE A 126 -8.47 3.41 2.17
CA PHE A 126 -9.06 2.44 1.25
C PHE A 126 -10.60 2.42 1.29
N ASP A 127 -11.22 3.47 1.81
CA ASP A 127 -12.69 3.61 1.88
C ASP A 127 -13.37 2.42 2.59
N LEU A 128 -12.68 1.81 3.53
CA LEU A 128 -13.13 0.70 4.40
C LEU A 128 -13.61 1.18 5.76
N ASP A 129 -13.54 2.49 6.03
CA ASP A 129 -14.07 3.06 7.26
C ASP A 129 -15.58 2.83 7.36
N GLY A 130 -16.05 2.35 8.52
CA GLY A 130 -17.44 1.92 8.69
C GLY A 130 -17.82 0.61 7.98
N ALA A 131 -16.97 0.06 7.11
CA ALA A 131 -17.18 -1.26 6.49
C ALA A 131 -16.55 -2.39 7.33
N VAL A 132 -15.68 -2.06 8.30
CA VAL A 132 -15.03 -3.02 9.19
C VAL A 132 -15.52 -2.85 10.62
N ARG A 133 -15.99 -3.94 11.21
CA ARG A 133 -16.37 -4.01 12.62
C ARG A 133 -15.59 -5.12 13.32
N VAL A 134 -14.87 -4.77 14.38
CA VAL A 134 -14.18 -5.76 15.21
C VAL A 134 -15.22 -6.62 15.94
N GLU A 135 -15.07 -7.95 15.89
CA GLU A 135 -15.90 -8.86 16.68
C GLU A 135 -15.47 -8.80 18.14
N ASP A 136 -16.45 -8.76 19.05
CA ASP A 136 -16.18 -8.85 20.48
C ASP A 136 -15.44 -10.15 20.79
N PRO A 137 -14.30 -10.10 21.50
CA PRO A 137 -13.53 -11.30 21.78
C PRO A 137 -14.31 -12.24 22.69
N LYS A 138 -14.36 -13.51 22.31
CA LYS A 138 -14.85 -14.58 23.20
C LYS A 138 -13.86 -14.79 24.35
N PRO A 139 -14.30 -15.29 25.52
CA PRO A 139 -13.40 -15.59 26.63
C PRO A 139 -12.19 -16.42 26.21
N GLY A 140 -10.97 -15.95 26.50
CA GLY A 140 -9.71 -16.60 26.14
C GLY A 140 -9.22 -16.33 24.71
N GLN A 141 -9.91 -15.51 23.91
CA GLN A 141 -9.44 -15.06 22.60
C GLN A 141 -8.80 -13.66 22.67
N PRO A 142 -7.74 -13.39 21.89
CA PRO A 142 -7.19 -12.04 21.79
C PRO A 142 -8.21 -11.11 21.11
N ALA A 143 -8.30 -9.89 21.64
CA ALA A 143 -9.11 -8.83 21.05
C ALA A 143 -8.65 -8.53 19.61
N GLY A 144 -9.60 -8.28 18.71
CA GLY A 144 -9.28 -7.93 17.32
C GLY A 144 -8.85 -9.09 16.43
N LYS A 145 -8.94 -10.35 16.89
CA LYS A 145 -8.66 -11.51 16.04
C LYS A 145 -9.63 -11.62 14.85
N TRP A 146 -10.92 -11.52 15.16
CA TRP A 146 -12.00 -11.65 14.20
C TRP A 146 -12.65 -10.29 13.95
N LEU A 147 -13.08 -10.10 12.71
CA LEU A 147 -13.72 -8.88 12.26
C LEU A 147 -14.74 -9.20 11.16
N TRP A 148 -15.71 -8.30 11.03
CA TRP A 148 -16.80 -8.37 10.08
C TRP A 148 -16.59 -7.28 9.04
N LEU A 149 -16.53 -7.67 7.78
CA LEU A 149 -16.30 -6.77 6.65
C LEU A 149 -17.56 -6.73 5.78
N GLY A 150 -18.06 -5.54 5.43
CA GLY A 150 -19.19 -5.41 4.50
C GLY A 150 -18.93 -6.18 3.20
N VAL A 151 -19.92 -6.95 2.73
CA VAL A 151 -19.75 -7.87 1.58
C VAL A 151 -19.30 -7.15 0.31
N GLY A 152 -19.74 -5.92 0.10
CA GLY A 152 -19.28 -5.09 -1.02
C GLY A 152 -17.78 -4.82 -0.95
N ALA A 153 -17.29 -4.39 0.20
CA ALA A 153 -15.87 -4.16 0.44
C ALA A 153 -15.03 -5.45 0.31
N TYR A 154 -15.54 -6.56 0.83
CA TYR A 154 -14.90 -7.87 0.66
C TYR A 154 -14.74 -8.24 -0.83
N LEU A 155 -15.81 -8.12 -1.61
CA LEU A 155 -15.81 -8.47 -3.03
C LEU A 155 -14.99 -7.51 -3.89
N SER A 156 -14.84 -6.25 -3.49
CA SER A 156 -14.01 -5.28 -4.22
C SER A 156 -12.53 -5.60 -4.18
N TYR A 157 -12.03 -6.23 -3.10
CA TYR A 157 -10.60 -6.44 -2.88
C TYR A 157 -10.15 -7.90 -2.86
N VAL A 158 -11.09 -8.85 -2.90
CA VAL A 158 -10.74 -10.26 -3.01
C VAL A 158 -10.28 -10.59 -4.43
N ASP A 159 -9.10 -11.17 -4.56
CA ASP A 159 -8.65 -11.73 -5.83
C ASP A 159 -9.26 -13.15 -6.01
N PRO A 160 -9.99 -13.40 -7.12
CA PRO A 160 -10.54 -14.72 -7.45
C PRO A 160 -9.53 -15.87 -7.48
N LYS A 161 -8.23 -15.56 -7.61
CA LYS A 161 -7.14 -16.54 -7.65
C LYS A 161 -6.67 -17.01 -6.28
N TRP A 162 -7.13 -16.41 -5.18
CA TRP A 162 -6.64 -16.73 -3.82
C TRP A 162 -7.11 -18.07 -3.25
N GLY A 163 -7.90 -18.82 -4.01
CA GLY A 163 -8.36 -20.16 -3.66
C GLY A 163 -9.81 -20.18 -3.18
N ASP A 164 -10.32 -21.39 -2.93
CA ASP A 164 -11.73 -21.59 -2.65
C ASP A 164 -12.18 -20.98 -1.30
N ASP A 165 -11.29 -20.89 -0.31
CA ASP A 165 -11.59 -20.31 1.02
C ASP A 165 -11.92 -18.80 0.96
N TRP A 166 -11.60 -18.14 -0.14
CA TRP A 166 -11.91 -16.73 -0.42
C TRP A 166 -13.18 -16.54 -1.25
N ARG A 167 -13.80 -17.63 -1.72
CA ARG A 167 -15.08 -17.53 -2.41
C ARG A 167 -16.16 -17.23 -1.39
N LEU A 168 -17.02 -16.24 -1.67
CA LEU A 168 -18.10 -15.84 -0.77
C LEU A 168 -18.99 -17.00 -0.31
N VAL A 169 -19.22 -18.00 -1.18
CA VAL A 169 -20.00 -19.21 -0.87
C VAL A 169 -19.41 -20.06 0.26
N ASN A 170 -18.12 -19.91 0.53
CA ASN A 170 -17.38 -20.61 1.59
C ASN A 170 -17.14 -19.72 2.82
N ARG A 171 -17.75 -18.52 2.87
CA ARG A 171 -17.59 -17.58 3.98
C ARG A 171 -18.80 -17.56 4.90
N GLU A 172 -18.55 -17.25 6.16
CA GLU A 172 -19.60 -16.89 7.11
C GLU A 172 -20.11 -15.47 6.75
N LEU A 173 -21.32 -15.38 6.20
CA LEU A 173 -21.99 -14.14 5.80
C LEU A 173 -23.24 -13.92 6.67
N VAL A 174 -23.26 -12.84 7.44
CA VAL A 174 -24.38 -12.48 8.32
C VAL A 174 -24.68 -11.00 8.17
N ALA A 175 -25.95 -10.66 7.96
CA ALA A 175 -26.41 -9.27 7.84
C ALA A 175 -25.64 -8.42 6.79
N GLY A 176 -25.17 -9.05 5.71
CA GLY A 176 -24.39 -8.37 4.67
C GLY A 176 -22.91 -8.17 5.02
N GLU A 177 -22.42 -8.77 6.09
CA GLU A 177 -21.02 -8.73 6.51
C GLU A 177 -20.39 -10.13 6.44
N VAL A 178 -19.17 -10.19 5.90
CA VAL A 178 -18.34 -11.38 5.80
C VAL A 178 -17.40 -11.42 7.00
N ARG A 179 -17.42 -12.53 7.74
CA ARG A 179 -16.48 -12.74 8.84
C ARG A 179 -15.08 -13.04 8.29
N THR A 180 -14.07 -12.39 8.85
CA THR A 180 -12.67 -12.50 8.43
C THR A 180 -11.74 -12.42 9.63
N GLU A 181 -10.54 -12.98 9.49
CA GLU A 181 -9.44 -12.77 10.43
C GLU A 181 -8.69 -11.47 10.11
N ARG A 182 -7.97 -10.95 11.12
CA ARG A 182 -7.12 -9.77 10.96
C ARG A 182 -6.10 -9.90 9.81
N GLU A 183 -5.46 -11.06 9.68
CA GLU A 183 -4.48 -11.30 8.62
C GLU A 183 -5.15 -11.33 7.22
N GLU A 184 -6.41 -11.75 7.14
CA GLU A 184 -7.17 -11.69 5.89
C GLU A 184 -7.47 -10.24 5.49
N LEU A 185 -7.82 -9.37 6.44
CA LEU A 185 -7.95 -7.93 6.19
C LEU A 185 -6.63 -7.33 5.67
N TYR A 186 -5.50 -7.69 6.27
CA TYR A 186 -4.20 -7.20 5.81
C TYR A 186 -3.89 -7.66 4.38
N ARG A 187 -4.29 -8.88 4.03
CA ARG A 187 -4.16 -9.38 2.65
C ARG A 187 -5.05 -8.61 1.68
N LEU A 188 -6.30 -8.30 2.04
CA LEU A 188 -7.19 -7.45 1.23
C LEU A 188 -6.61 -6.05 1.04
N LEU A 189 -6.08 -5.43 2.10
CA LEU A 189 -5.40 -4.12 2.02
C LEU A 189 -4.18 -4.17 1.11
N ARG A 190 -3.41 -5.27 1.12
CA ARG A 190 -2.31 -5.46 0.16
C ARG A 190 -2.80 -5.44 -1.29
N GLU A 191 -3.90 -6.12 -1.59
CA GLU A 191 -4.47 -6.12 -2.94
C GLU A 191 -4.92 -4.71 -3.35
N ALA A 192 -5.60 -4.00 -2.43
CA ALA A 192 -6.01 -2.62 -2.65
C ALA A 192 -4.83 -1.67 -2.98
N VAL A 193 -3.67 -1.87 -2.34
CA VAL A 193 -2.43 -1.15 -2.69
C VAL A 193 -1.99 -1.50 -4.12
N GLY A 194 -1.96 -2.79 -4.46
CA GLY A 194 -1.55 -3.28 -5.76
C GLY A 194 -2.39 -2.69 -6.89
N ASP A 195 -3.71 -2.74 -6.76
CA ASP A 195 -4.65 -2.18 -7.73
C ASP A 195 -4.43 -0.68 -7.92
N ARG A 196 -4.31 0.08 -6.83
CA ARG A 196 -4.06 1.53 -6.88
C ARG A 196 -2.74 1.89 -7.59
N VAL A 197 -1.69 1.08 -7.37
CA VAL A 197 -0.39 1.27 -8.03
C VAL A 197 -0.47 0.87 -9.51
N ALA A 198 -1.21 -0.18 -9.86
CA ALA A 198 -1.40 -0.60 -11.24
C ALA A 198 -2.27 0.39 -12.05
N GLU A 199 -3.43 0.81 -11.52
CA GLU A 199 -4.40 1.68 -12.20
C GLU A 199 -3.81 3.02 -12.64
N GLY A 200 -3.17 3.75 -11.72
CA GLY A 200 -2.57 5.04 -12.09
C GLY A 200 -1.34 4.92 -13.00
N SER A 201 -0.84 3.70 -13.25
CA SER A 201 0.19 3.43 -14.27
C SER A 201 -0.42 3.12 -15.65
N ARG A 202 -1.71 2.71 -15.69
CA ARG A 202 -2.49 2.47 -16.92
C ARG A 202 -3.20 3.74 -17.44
N SER A 203 -3.48 4.71 -16.58
CA SER A 203 -4.23 5.94 -16.89
C SER A 203 -3.52 6.96 -17.81
N ARG A 204 -2.30 6.70 -18.28
CA ARG A 204 -1.52 7.63 -19.16
C ARG A 204 -1.10 7.02 -20.50
N ALA A 205 -1.64 5.86 -20.87
CA ALA A 205 -1.45 5.25 -22.19
C ALA A 205 -2.60 5.64 -23.15
#